data_AF-A0A930B9S2-F1
#
_entry.id   AF-A0A930B9S2-F1
#
_cell.length_a   1.000
_cell.length_b   1.000
_cell.length_c   1.000
_cell.angle_alpha   90.00
_cell.angle_beta   90.00
_cell.angle_gamma   90.00
#
_symmetry.space_group_name_H-M   'P 1'
#
loop_
_entity.id
_entity.type
_entity.pdbx_description
1 polymer ?
#
loop_
_entity_poly.entity_id
_entity_poly.type
_entity_poly.pdbx_seq_one_letter_code
_entity_poly.pdbx_strand_id
1 'polypeptide(L)'
;MIDTLMCIVYIFVGAKWVLKKVEIETISAPTNWKIIVLKFLIWLVVPSEIFIYIYFYDSGIVRIFLGVSVMLLYLIETRLLFNEMSKAIVESNIDNREKDVKHILERRKFRVQLGIICFGIIAFIALLVGIMPD
;
A
#
# COMPACT_ATOMS: atom_id res chain seq x y z
N MET A 1 -22.82 -7.57 15.74
CA MET A 1 -21.82 -8.17 16.66
C MET A 1 -20.58 -8.64 15.91
N ILE A 2 -20.74 -9.31 14.76
CA ILE A 2 -19.63 -9.72 13.88
C ILE A 2 -18.88 -8.51 13.28
N ASP A 3 -19.59 -7.47 12.84
CA ASP A 3 -18.94 -6.30 12.20
C ASP A 3 -18.02 -5.54 13.16
N THR A 4 -18.46 -5.32 14.40
CA THR A 4 -17.64 -4.69 15.46
C THR A 4 -16.40 -5.52 15.80
N LEU A 5 -16.54 -6.85 15.85
CA LEU A 5 -15.42 -7.76 16.08
C LEU A 5 -14.39 -7.67 14.93
N MET A 6 -14.87 -7.64 13.67
CA MET A 6 -14.02 -7.49 12.50
C MET A 6 -13.25 -6.17 12.51
N CYS A 7 -13.90 -5.05 12.89
CA CYS A 7 -13.23 -3.76 13.04
C CYS A 7 -12.14 -3.80 14.12
N ILE A 8 -12.41 -4.41 15.28
CA ILE A 8 -11.43 -4.53 16.37
C ILE A 8 -10.24 -5.37 15.90
N VAL A 9 -10.48 -6.52 15.28
CA VAL A 9 -9.41 -7.39 14.74
C VAL A 9 -8.56 -6.62 13.72
N TYR A 10 -9.21 -5.88 12.82
CA TYR A 10 -8.52 -5.05 11.83
C TYR A 10 -7.61 -4.00 12.48
N ILE A 11 -8.08 -3.32 13.53
CA ILE A 11 -7.30 -2.32 14.28
C ILE A 11 -6.09 -2.95 14.96
N PHE A 12 -6.26 -4.08 15.64
CA PHE A 12 -5.15 -4.74 16.32
C PHE A 12 -4.10 -5.29 15.34
N VAL A 13 -4.55 -5.95 14.27
CA VAL A 13 -3.65 -6.48 13.23
C VAL A 13 -2.91 -5.34 12.52
N GLY A 14 -3.62 -4.26 12.19
CA GLY A 14 -3.08 -3.05 11.58
C GLY A 14 -2.03 -2.36 12.45
N ALA A 15 -2.37 -2.08 13.71
CA ALA A 15 -1.45 -1.47 14.66
C ALA A 15 -0.18 -2.30 14.85
N LYS A 16 -0.32 -3.64 14.95
CA LYS A 16 0.82 -4.57 15.03
C LYS A 16 1.70 -4.49 13.78
N TRP A 17 1.12 -4.38 12.60
CA TRP A 17 1.86 -4.28 11.33
C TRP A 17 2.60 -2.93 11.17
N VAL A 18 1.94 -1.83 11.55
CA VAL A 18 2.52 -0.47 11.53
C VAL A 18 3.77 -0.39 12.39
N LEU A 19 3.72 -0.97 13.60
CA LEU A 19 4.84 -0.98 14.55
C LEU A 19 5.87 -2.08 14.30
N LYS A 20 5.57 -3.06 13.44
CA LYS A 20 6.50 -4.15 13.14
C LYS A 20 7.77 -3.60 12.48
N LYS A 21 8.92 -4.16 12.86
CA LYS A 21 10.21 -3.89 12.21
C LYS A 21 10.16 -4.16 10.70
N VAL A 22 11.00 -3.47 9.95
CA VAL A 22 11.13 -3.69 8.51
C VAL A 22 11.94 -4.97 8.30
N GLU A 23 11.29 -5.99 7.77
CA GLU A 23 11.91 -7.25 7.41
C GLU A 23 11.72 -7.47 5.90
N ILE A 24 12.83 -7.68 5.18
CA ILE A 24 12.82 -8.13 3.79
C ILE A 24 13.64 -9.42 3.74
N GLU A 25 12.94 -10.54 3.56
CA GLU A 25 13.54 -11.88 3.51
C GLU A 25 14.38 -12.15 4.77
N THR A 26 15.71 -12.19 4.67
CA THR A 26 16.63 -12.47 5.78
C THR A 26 17.15 -11.22 6.48
N ILE A 27 16.67 -10.04 6.09
CA ILE A 27 17.27 -8.75 6.46
C ILE A 27 16.29 -7.93 7.27
N SER A 28 16.66 -7.61 8.52
CA SER A 28 15.89 -6.74 9.39
C SER A 28 16.58 -5.37 9.52
N ALA A 29 15.83 -4.29 9.29
CA ALA A 29 16.28 -2.93 9.52
C ALA A 29 15.41 -2.24 10.58
N PRO A 30 15.99 -1.30 11.37
CA PRO A 30 15.22 -0.45 12.27
C PRO A 30 14.18 0.36 11.47
N THR A 31 13.02 0.60 12.10
CA THR A 31 11.90 1.31 11.45
C THR A 31 12.03 2.79 11.75
N ASN A 32 12.26 3.60 10.71
CA ASN A 32 12.27 5.05 10.84
C ASN A 32 10.85 5.60 11.00
N TRP A 33 10.72 6.78 11.64
CA TRP A 33 9.43 7.44 11.83
C TRP A 33 8.65 7.63 10.51
N LYS A 34 9.36 7.93 9.40
CA LYS A 34 8.77 8.03 8.05
C LYS A 34 8.10 6.73 7.59
N ILE A 35 8.72 5.58 7.88
CA ILE A 35 8.18 4.27 7.52
C ILE A 35 6.93 3.97 8.33
N ILE A 36 6.91 4.34 9.62
CA ILE A 36 5.73 4.21 10.48
C ILE A 36 4.57 5.04 9.93
N VAL A 37 4.82 6.31 9.58
CA VAL A 37 3.81 7.19 8.97
C VAL A 37 3.27 6.60 7.67
N LEU A 38 4.13 6.09 6.80
CA LEU A 38 3.67 5.50 5.54
C LEU A 38 2.87 4.21 5.72
N LYS A 39 3.28 3.34 6.64
CA LYS A 39 2.48 2.16 6.97
C LYS A 39 1.12 2.57 7.52
N PHE A 40 1.07 3.60 8.37
CA PHE A 40 -0.18 4.11 8.90
C PHE A 40 -1.10 4.66 7.79
N LEU A 41 -0.57 5.41 6.83
CA LEU A 41 -1.33 5.89 5.67
C LEU A 41 -1.89 4.74 4.83
N ILE A 42 -1.06 3.75 4.49
CA ILE A 42 -1.49 2.55 3.78
C ILE A 42 -2.60 1.81 4.54
N TRP A 43 -2.48 1.75 5.86
CA TRP A 43 -3.49 1.12 6.70
C TRP A 43 -4.83 1.89 6.67
N LEU A 44 -4.84 3.20 6.46
CA LEU A 44 -6.07 3.99 6.32
C LEU A 44 -6.79 3.84 4.97
N VAL A 45 -6.15 3.26 3.95
CA VAL A 45 -6.73 3.06 2.62
C VAL A 45 -7.99 2.20 2.69
N VAL A 46 -7.97 1.08 3.42
CA VAL A 46 -9.12 0.16 3.48
C VAL A 46 -10.34 0.79 4.15
N PRO A 47 -10.23 1.45 5.32
CA PRO A 47 -11.35 2.22 5.88
C PRO A 47 -11.87 3.30 4.91
N SER A 48 -10.99 3.94 4.15
CA SER A 48 -11.36 4.99 3.21
C SER A 48 -12.17 4.46 2.03
N GLU A 49 -11.77 3.31 1.46
CA GLU A 49 -12.53 2.63 0.40
C GLU A 49 -13.93 2.22 0.87
N ILE A 50 -14.03 1.64 2.08
CA ILE A 50 -15.33 1.26 2.68
C ILE A 50 -16.20 2.50 2.88
N PHE A 51 -15.62 3.58 3.38
CA PHE A 51 -16.33 4.85 3.56
C PHE A 51 -16.88 5.40 2.25
N ILE A 52 -16.05 5.43 1.19
CA ILE A 52 -16.47 5.88 -0.15
C ILE A 52 -17.62 5.01 -0.68
N TYR A 53 -17.49 3.69 -0.53
CA TYR A 53 -18.49 2.74 -1.02
C TYR A 53 -19.86 2.92 -0.37
N ILE A 54 -19.90 3.14 0.95
CA ILE A 54 -21.14 3.31 1.71
C ILE A 54 -21.72 4.72 1.51
N TYR A 55 -20.89 5.76 1.63
CA TYR A 55 -21.37 7.14 1.62
C TYR A 55 -21.82 7.60 0.24
N PHE A 56 -21.16 7.15 -0.83
CA PHE A 56 -21.51 7.49 -2.22
C PHE A 56 -22.27 6.35 -2.91
N TYR A 57 -23.05 5.56 -2.18
CA TYR A 57 -23.79 4.41 -2.72
C TYR A 57 -24.66 4.79 -3.92
N ASP A 58 -25.38 5.92 -3.84
CA ASP A 58 -26.31 6.40 -4.89
C ASP A 58 -25.59 7.08 -6.07
N SER A 59 -24.30 7.42 -5.93
CA SER A 59 -23.54 8.15 -6.94
C SER A 59 -22.43 7.29 -7.53
N GLY A 60 -22.79 6.40 -8.46
CA GLY A 60 -21.88 5.43 -9.07
C GLY A 60 -20.60 6.04 -9.66
N ILE A 61 -20.72 7.15 -10.41
CA ILE A 61 -19.58 7.85 -11.03
C ILE A 61 -18.64 8.42 -9.97
N VAL A 62 -19.18 9.09 -8.95
CA VAL A 62 -18.38 9.68 -7.86
C VAL A 62 -17.67 8.60 -7.06
N ARG A 63 -18.35 7.48 -6.80
CA ARG A 63 -17.78 6.30 -6.14
C ARG A 63 -16.61 5.72 -6.92
N ILE A 64 -16.75 5.54 -8.23
CA ILE A 64 -15.68 5.03 -9.10
C ILE A 64 -14.50 6.02 -9.11
N PHE A 65 -14.77 7.32 -9.27
CA PHE A 65 -13.73 8.34 -9.32
C PHE A 65 -12.93 8.44 -8.01
N LEU A 66 -13.61 8.44 -6.87
CA LEU A 66 -12.97 8.49 -5.55
C LEU A 66 -12.23 7.18 -5.23
N GLY A 67 -12.82 6.02 -5.55
CA GLY A 67 -12.16 4.72 -5.37
C GLY A 67 -10.88 4.61 -6.20
N VAL A 68 -10.91 5.03 -7.48
CA VAL A 68 -9.69 5.08 -8.31
C VAL A 68 -8.66 6.04 -7.71
N SER A 69 -9.09 7.18 -7.16
CA SER A 69 -8.19 8.15 -6.52
C SER A 69 -7.50 7.57 -5.27
N VAL A 70 -8.25 6.88 -4.40
CA VAL A 70 -7.69 6.21 -3.22
C VAL A 70 -6.74 5.08 -3.62
N MET A 71 -7.09 4.31 -4.64
CA MET A 71 -6.24 3.26 -5.18
C MET A 71 -4.92 3.81 -5.74
N LEU A 72 -4.94 4.96 -6.42
CA LEU A 72 -3.74 5.66 -6.90
C LEU A 72 -2.87 6.17 -5.74
N LEU A 73 -3.47 6.71 -4.69
CA LEU A 73 -2.75 7.14 -3.49
C LEU A 73 -2.05 5.96 -2.81
N TYR A 74 -2.76 4.85 -2.60
CA TYR A 74 -2.19 3.61 -2.07
C TYR A 74 -0.95 3.16 -2.85
N LEU A 75 -0.99 3.34 -4.16
CA LEU A 75 0.07 2.94 -5.06
C LEU A 75 1.34 3.79 -4.91
N ILE A 76 1.15 5.11 -4.79
CA ILE A 76 2.23 6.08 -4.53
C ILE A 76 2.85 5.81 -3.15
N GLU A 77 2.00 5.63 -2.14
CA GLU A 77 2.42 5.31 -0.77
C GLU A 77 3.22 4.00 -0.73
N THR A 78 2.76 2.95 -1.42
CA THR A 78 3.46 1.66 -1.46
C THR A 78 4.83 1.78 -2.12
N ARG A 79 4.96 2.56 -3.21
CA ARG A 79 6.27 2.85 -3.81
C ARG A 79 7.19 3.58 -2.84
N LEU A 80 6.66 4.61 -2.17
CA LEU A 80 7.45 5.46 -1.28
C LEU A 80 7.87 4.69 -0.02
N LEU A 81 7.01 3.81 0.49
CA LEU A 81 7.31 2.89 1.58
C LEU A 81 8.45 1.95 1.19
N PHE A 82 8.37 1.38 -0.01
CA PHE A 82 9.44 0.53 -0.53
C PHE A 82 10.78 1.27 -0.64
N ASN A 83 10.77 2.52 -1.10
CA ASN A 83 11.98 3.33 -1.23
C ASN A 83 12.63 3.63 0.14
N GLU A 84 11.84 4.04 1.13
CA GLU A 84 12.35 4.31 2.50
C GLU A 84 12.81 3.03 3.20
N MET A 85 12.09 1.91 3.05
CA MET A 85 12.54 0.60 3.56
C MET A 85 13.84 0.14 2.88
N SER A 86 13.93 0.31 1.56
CA SER A 86 15.14 -0.01 0.79
C SER A 86 16.33 0.79 1.29
N LYS A 87 16.15 2.10 1.52
CA LYS A 87 17.21 2.97 2.03
C LYS A 87 17.67 2.54 3.43
N ALA A 88 16.73 2.31 4.34
CA ALA A 88 17.04 1.85 5.70
C ALA A 88 17.81 0.52 5.71
N ILE A 89 17.49 -0.39 4.78
CA ILE A 89 18.14 -1.69 4.66
C ILE A 89 19.56 -1.58 4.10
N VAL A 90 19.74 -0.78 3.05
CA VAL A 90 21.07 -0.56 2.46
C VAL A 90 21.99 0.05 3.51
N GLU A 91 21.51 1.06 4.24
CA GLU A 91 22.28 1.74 5.28
C GLU A 91 22.63 0.84 6.47
N SER A 92 21.76 -0.12 6.82
CA SER A 92 22.05 -1.10 7.88
C SER A 92 23.00 -2.24 7.49
N ASN A 93 23.24 -2.46 6.18
CA ASN A 93 24.00 -3.62 5.66
C ASN A 93 25.31 -3.26 4.94
N ILE A 94 25.81 -2.04 5.13
CA ILE A 94 27.02 -1.50 4.46
C ILE A 94 28.25 -2.41 4.66
N ASP A 95 28.31 -3.22 5.72
CA ASP A 95 29.53 -3.89 6.14
C ASP A 95 29.82 -5.26 5.47
N ASN A 96 28.90 -5.92 4.75
CA ASN A 96 29.26 -7.24 4.16
C ASN A 96 28.45 -7.79 2.96
N ARG A 97 27.28 -7.25 2.56
CA ARG A 97 26.40 -7.89 1.54
C ARG A 97 25.66 -6.95 0.59
N GLU A 98 26.26 -5.82 0.21
CA GLU A 98 25.60 -4.79 -0.61
C GLU A 98 25.06 -5.31 -1.96
N LYS A 99 25.84 -6.14 -2.68
CA LYS A 99 25.43 -6.69 -3.99
C LYS A 99 24.19 -7.61 -3.89
N ASP A 100 24.14 -8.47 -2.88
CA ASP A 100 23.00 -9.38 -2.66
C ASP A 100 21.75 -8.61 -2.25
N VAL A 101 21.91 -7.62 -1.35
CA VAL A 101 20.83 -6.72 -0.92
C VAL A 101 20.23 -5.98 -2.12
N LYS A 102 21.08 -5.44 -2.99
CA LYS A 102 20.65 -4.70 -4.17
C LYS A 102 19.88 -5.58 -5.15
N HIS A 103 20.33 -6.81 -5.39
CA HIS A 103 19.62 -7.77 -6.23
C HIS A 103 18.23 -8.14 -5.66
N ILE A 104 18.12 -8.37 -4.35
CA ILE A 104 16.82 -8.63 -3.68
C ILE A 104 15.88 -7.44 -3.81
N LEU A 105 16.40 -6.22 -3.62
CA LEU A 105 15.64 -4.99 -3.76
C LEU A 105 15.14 -4.77 -5.19
N GLU A 106 15.99 -4.98 -6.20
CA GLU A 106 15.60 -4.87 -7.62
C GLU A 106 14.48 -5.86 -7.97
N ARG A 107 14.57 -7.10 -7.49
CA ARG A 107 13.51 -8.11 -7.67
C ARG A 107 12.18 -7.66 -7.03
N ARG A 108 12.24 -7.06 -5.83
CA ARG A 108 11.03 -6.56 -5.15
C ARG A 108 10.47 -5.30 -5.82
N LYS A 109 11.33 -4.40 -6.31
CA LYS A 109 10.97 -3.23 -7.11
C LYS A 109 10.21 -3.63 -8.36
N PHE A 110 10.66 -4.68 -9.04
CA PHE A 110 9.97 -5.22 -10.22
C PHE A 110 8.55 -5.71 -9.89
N ARG A 111 8.36 -6.44 -8.79
CA ARG A 111 7.01 -6.86 -8.33
C ARG A 111 6.11 -5.66 -8.02
N VAL A 112 6.63 -4.63 -7.37
CA VAL A 112 5.88 -3.39 -7.11
C VAL A 112 5.52 -2.69 -8.43
N GLN A 113 6.45 -2.60 -9.39
CA GLN A 113 6.19 -2.04 -10.72
C GLN A 113 5.12 -2.81 -11.50
N LEU A 114 5.15 -4.15 -11.44
CA LEU A 114 4.11 -5.00 -12.05
C LEU A 114 2.73 -4.74 -11.44
N GLY A 115 2.65 -4.65 -10.10
CA GLY A 115 1.41 -4.31 -9.42
C GLY A 115 0.86 -2.96 -9.90
N ILE A 116 1.74 -1.98 -10.08
CA ILE A 116 1.39 -0.62 -10.53
C ILE A 116 0.80 -0.60 -11.92
N ILE A 117 1.41 -1.34 -12.85
CA ILE A 117 0.94 -1.46 -14.21
C ILE A 117 -0.44 -2.16 -14.22
N CYS A 118 -0.59 -3.25 -13.46
CA CYS A 118 -1.83 -4.00 -13.39
C CYS A 118 -2.97 -3.16 -12.80
N PHE A 119 -2.72 -2.43 -11.70
CA PHE A 119 -3.72 -1.54 -11.10
C PHE A 119 -4.06 -0.34 -11.99
N GLY A 120 -3.09 0.21 -12.72
CA GLY A 120 -3.34 1.26 -13.71
C GLY A 120 -4.30 0.80 -14.81
N ILE A 121 -4.18 -0.45 -15.27
CA ILE A 121 -5.09 -1.05 -16.25
C ILE A 121 -6.50 -1.21 -15.67
N ILE A 122 -6.62 -1.71 -14.44
CA ILE A 122 -7.92 -1.88 -13.76
C ILE A 122 -8.63 -0.53 -13.59
N ALA A 123 -7.90 0.49 -13.12
CA ALA A 123 -8.43 1.85 -12.98
C ALA A 123 -8.88 2.44 -14.32
N PHE A 124 -8.10 2.23 -15.39
CA PHE A 124 -8.45 2.69 -16.73
C PHE A 124 -9.71 2.01 -17.27
N ILE A 125 -9.85 0.69 -17.09
CA ILE A 125 -11.07 -0.06 -17.46
C ILE A 125 -12.27 0.42 -16.64
N ALA A 126 -12.13 0.59 -15.32
CA ALA A 126 -13.20 1.07 -14.46
C ALA A 126 -13.69 2.47 -14.87
N LEU A 127 -12.77 3.35 -15.29
CA LEU A 127 -13.08 4.67 -15.79
C LEU A 127 -13.81 4.60 -17.15
N LEU A 128 -13.37 3.74 -18.07
CA LEU A 128 -14.04 3.54 -19.37
C LEU A 128 -15.46 3.00 -19.21
N VAL A 129 -15.66 2.00 -18.34
CA VAL A 129 -16.98 1.43 -18.06
C VAL A 129 -17.88 2.44 -17.36
N GLY A 130 -17.35 3.26 -16.45
CA GLY A 130 -18.11 4.31 -15.77
C GLY A 130 -18.50 5.51 -16.65
N ILE A 131 -17.85 5.70 -17.80
CA ILE A 131 -18.10 6.80 -18.75
C ILE A 131 -18.95 6.34 -19.95
N MET A 132 -18.98 5.03 -20.26
CA MET A 132 -19.86 4.51 -21.29
C MET A 132 -21.32 4.69 -20.86
N PRO A 133 -22.14 5.46 -21.61
CA PRO A 133 -23.58 5.43 -21.43
C PRO A 133 -24.11 4.07 -21.90
N ASP A 134 -25.11 3.55 -21.20
CA ASP A 134 -25.89 2.37 -21.63
C ASP A 134 -26.48 2.56 -23.05
#